data_AF-A0A443NPK4-F1
#
_entry.id   AF-A0A443NPK4-F1
#
_cell.length_a   1.000
_cell.length_b   1.000
_cell.length_c   1.000
_cell.angle_alpha   90.00
_cell.angle_beta   90.00
_cell.angle_gamma   90.00
#
_symmetry.space_group_name_H-M   'P 1'
#
loop_
_entity.id
_entity.type
_entity.pdbx_description
1 polymer ?
#
loop_
_entity_poly.entity_id
_entity_poly.type
_entity_poly.pdbx_seq_one_letter_code
_entity_poly.pdbx_strand_id
1 'polypeptide(L)'
;MITEEALPTYLTMFNTNDAIRDETGGSTSPWAVWSRSWAAEENRHGDLLNKYLYLCGRVDMKQIEKTIQYLIGFGMDTGLEGSPYLGFIYASFQEKATAISHSNAAKQAKKHGDTNLAKICGIISSDERRHEEAYTKITNKLFDVDPDTTMLAVADMMRKNITMPASMMFDGKDRKLFHHFSCVSQRMGLYTGSDYADMLEFFIARWNVDKVTYGLSGEGRKAQDYVCNLVPKLRKLAVWAQARAKASPPVPFSWIFDGLV
;
A
#
# COMPACT_ATOMS: atom_id res chain seq x y z
N MET A 1 8.37 7.79 -0.52
CA MET A 1 9.83 7.87 -0.32
C MET A 1 10.25 7.04 0.89
N ILE A 2 9.96 7.44 2.14
CA ILE A 2 10.34 6.62 3.32
C ILE A 2 9.79 5.18 3.22
N THR A 3 8.54 5.04 2.78
CA THR A 3 7.93 3.74 2.47
C THR A 3 8.72 2.98 1.40
N GLU A 4 8.95 3.56 0.22
CA GLU A 4 9.76 2.90 -0.84
C GLU A 4 11.15 2.45 -0.37
N GLU A 5 11.80 3.22 0.49
CA GLU A 5 13.14 2.90 1.01
C GLU A 5 13.15 1.71 1.97
N ALA A 6 11.98 1.30 2.48
CA ALA A 6 11.82 0.08 3.29
C ALA A 6 11.62 -1.18 2.43
N LEU A 7 11.96 -1.13 1.13
CA LEU A 7 11.93 -2.26 0.20
C LEU A 7 12.52 -3.59 0.73
N PRO A 8 13.63 -3.62 1.50
CA PRO A 8 14.13 -4.87 2.07
C PRO A 8 13.07 -5.63 2.90
N THR A 9 12.21 -4.91 3.62
CA THR A 9 11.10 -5.49 4.39
C THR A 9 10.06 -6.12 3.45
N TYR A 10 9.78 -5.49 2.32
CA TYR A 10 8.74 -5.94 1.38
C TYR A 10 9.18 -7.17 0.60
N LEU A 11 10.44 -7.21 0.14
CA LEU A 11 11.00 -8.42 -0.46
C LEU A 11 11.07 -9.58 0.55
N THR A 12 11.39 -9.28 1.82
CA THR A 12 11.36 -10.28 2.89
C THR A 12 9.95 -10.86 3.08
N MET A 13 8.90 -10.03 3.01
CA MET A 13 7.51 -10.48 3.09
C MET A 13 7.15 -11.51 2.00
N PHE A 14 7.65 -11.37 0.78
CA PHE A 14 7.48 -12.41 -0.26
C PHE A 14 8.22 -13.70 0.11
N ASN A 15 9.41 -13.57 0.69
CA ASN A 15 10.30 -14.70 0.98
C ASN A 15 10.00 -15.42 2.30
N THR A 16 9.06 -14.94 3.12
CA THR A 16 8.55 -15.68 4.29
C THR A 16 7.47 -16.70 3.94
N ASN A 17 7.03 -16.73 2.68
CA ASN A 17 5.97 -17.62 2.22
C ASN A 17 6.53 -18.87 1.57
N ASP A 18 6.35 -20.03 2.21
CA ASP A 18 6.92 -21.31 1.74
C ASP A 18 6.50 -21.69 0.31
N ALA A 19 5.34 -21.24 -0.17
CA ALA A 19 4.85 -21.59 -1.51
C ALA A 19 5.48 -20.76 -2.63
N ILE A 20 5.96 -19.55 -2.34
CA ILE A 20 6.42 -18.59 -3.36
C ILE A 20 7.81 -18.00 -3.10
N ARG A 21 8.44 -18.32 -1.97
CA ARG A 21 9.74 -17.78 -1.58
C ARG A 21 10.84 -18.12 -2.57
N ASP A 22 11.84 -17.25 -2.63
CA ASP A 22 13.13 -17.56 -3.23
C ASP A 22 14.00 -18.37 -2.25
N GLU A 23 14.15 -19.67 -2.52
CA GLU A 23 14.89 -20.58 -1.63
C GLU A 23 16.40 -20.34 -1.60
N THR A 24 16.96 -19.67 -2.61
CA THR A 24 18.43 -19.59 -2.78
C THR A 24 18.95 -18.17 -3.02
N GLY A 25 18.06 -17.20 -3.25
CA GLY A 25 18.41 -15.87 -3.77
C GLY A 25 18.66 -15.86 -5.28
N GLY A 26 18.61 -17.02 -5.94
CA GLY A 26 18.80 -17.22 -7.37
C GLY A 26 17.88 -18.29 -7.94
N SER A 27 16.81 -18.65 -7.23
CA SER A 27 15.89 -19.69 -7.70
C SER A 27 15.29 -19.31 -9.05
N THR A 28 15.19 -20.30 -9.94
CA THR A 28 14.58 -20.14 -11.27
C THR A 28 13.07 -20.32 -11.25
N SER A 29 12.44 -20.50 -10.08
CA SER A 29 10.99 -20.56 -9.98
C SER A 29 10.37 -19.26 -10.49
N PRO A 30 9.23 -19.29 -11.21
CA PRO A 30 8.58 -18.07 -11.69
C PRO A 30 8.26 -17.07 -10.58
N TRP A 31 7.94 -17.56 -9.38
CA TRP A 31 7.68 -16.73 -8.21
C TRP A 31 8.93 -15.99 -7.72
N ALA A 32 10.07 -16.67 -7.64
CA ALA A 32 11.34 -16.05 -7.25
C ALA A 32 11.85 -15.08 -8.33
N VAL A 33 11.65 -15.41 -9.60
CA VAL A 33 11.97 -14.50 -10.72
C VAL A 33 11.10 -13.25 -10.65
N TRP A 34 9.79 -13.39 -10.39
CA TRP A 34 8.89 -12.26 -10.20
C TRP A 34 9.32 -11.39 -9.01
N SER A 35 9.51 -11.97 -7.81
CA SER A 35 9.82 -11.19 -6.61
C SER A 35 11.12 -10.40 -6.74
N ARG A 36 12.18 -10.99 -7.33
CA ARG A 36 13.43 -10.28 -7.61
C ARG A 36 13.27 -9.20 -8.68
N SER A 37 12.51 -9.46 -9.74
CA SER A 37 12.30 -8.48 -10.82
C SER A 37 11.44 -7.30 -10.36
N TRP A 38 10.37 -7.58 -9.62
CA TRP A 38 9.54 -6.59 -8.94
C TRP A 38 10.41 -5.72 -8.02
N ALA A 39 11.20 -6.33 -7.12
CA ALA A 39 12.06 -5.57 -6.22
C ALA A 39 13.10 -4.71 -6.97
N ALA A 40 13.63 -5.20 -8.10
CA ALA A 40 14.52 -4.40 -8.95
C ALA A 40 13.80 -3.20 -9.59
N GLU A 41 12.52 -3.34 -9.95
CA GLU A 41 11.71 -2.21 -10.41
C GLU A 41 11.44 -1.21 -9.28
N GLU A 42 11.01 -1.68 -8.10
CA GLU A 42 10.70 -0.90 -6.89
C GLU A 42 11.89 -0.08 -6.38
N ASN A 43 13.10 -0.65 -6.41
CA ASN A 43 14.29 0.02 -5.91
C ASN A 43 14.47 1.41 -6.53
N ARG A 44 14.11 1.56 -7.82
CA ARG A 44 14.23 2.83 -8.54
C ARG A 44 13.31 3.92 -7.99
N HIS A 45 12.20 3.57 -7.33
CA HIS A 45 11.24 4.53 -6.79
C HIS A 45 11.83 5.28 -5.59
N GLY A 46 12.37 4.54 -4.62
CA GLY A 46 13.09 5.08 -3.48
C GLY A 46 14.28 5.92 -3.93
N ASP A 47 15.11 5.35 -4.81
CA ASP A 47 16.29 6.00 -5.38
C ASP A 47 16.02 7.37 -6.02
N LEU A 48 14.94 7.47 -6.80
CA LEU A 48 14.57 8.67 -7.53
C LEU A 48 13.98 9.73 -6.60
N LEU A 49 13.08 9.33 -5.70
CA LEU A 49 12.47 10.23 -4.72
C LEU A 49 13.50 10.75 -3.70
N ASN A 50 14.43 9.91 -3.27
CA ASN A 50 15.52 10.29 -2.36
C ASN A 50 16.36 11.40 -2.97
N LYS A 51 16.91 11.17 -4.18
CA LYS A 51 17.74 12.14 -4.87
C LYS A 51 16.99 13.44 -5.15
N TYR A 52 15.71 13.37 -5.51
CA TYR A 52 14.87 14.56 -5.67
C TYR A 52 14.72 15.36 -4.36
N LEU A 53 14.38 14.69 -3.25
CA LEU A 53 14.21 15.34 -1.94
C LEU A 53 15.53 15.90 -1.40
N TYR A 54 16.64 15.21 -1.62
CA TYR A 54 17.97 15.70 -1.27
C TYR A 54 18.29 17.00 -2.03
N LEU A 55 18.10 17.01 -3.35
CA LEU A 55 18.43 18.16 -4.20
C LEU A 55 17.48 19.34 -4.03
N CYS A 56 16.23 19.12 -3.63
CA CYS A 56 15.27 20.21 -3.49
C CYS A 56 15.58 21.14 -2.31
N GLY A 57 16.34 20.66 -1.31
CA GLY A 57 16.74 21.46 -0.15
C GLY A 57 15.58 21.92 0.74
N ARG A 58 14.41 21.27 0.64
CA ARG A 58 13.19 21.63 1.39
C ARG A 58 12.93 20.78 2.63
N VAL A 59 13.73 19.74 2.84
CA VAL A 59 13.54 18.74 3.89
C VAL A 59 14.83 18.45 4.64
N ASP A 60 14.71 17.97 5.88
CA ASP A 60 15.82 17.49 6.70
C ASP A 60 16.13 16.03 6.36
N MET A 61 17.09 15.81 5.46
CA MET A 61 17.47 14.47 5.01
C MET A 61 18.01 13.59 6.16
N LYS A 62 18.67 14.17 7.17
CA LYS A 62 19.16 13.40 8.32
C LYS A 62 17.99 12.81 9.11
N GLN A 63 16.92 13.58 9.29
CA GLN A 63 15.71 13.09 9.98
C GLN A 63 14.95 12.05 9.13
N ILE A 64 14.92 12.22 7.81
CA ILE A 64 14.33 11.23 6.89
C ILE A 64 15.12 9.91 6.94
N GLU A 65 16.44 9.95 6.80
CA GLU A 65 17.33 8.78 6.85
C GLU A 65 17.21 8.02 8.18
N LYS A 66 17.18 8.75 9.30
CA LYS A 66 16.94 8.16 10.62
C LYS A 66 15.57 7.48 10.71
N THR A 67 14.55 8.05 10.09
CA THR A 67 13.21 7.47 10.04
C THR A 67 13.20 6.17 9.22
N ILE A 68 13.88 6.15 8.07
CA ILE A 68 14.06 4.95 7.24
C ILE A 68 14.77 3.85 8.03
N GLN A 69 15.85 4.21 8.74
CA GLN A 69 16.59 3.26 9.57
C GLN A 69 15.72 2.62 10.64
N TYR A 70 14.88 3.41 11.34
CA TYR A 70 13.92 2.85 12.30
C TYR A 70 12.88 1.97 11.62
N LEU A 71 12.32 2.41 10.49
CA LEU A 71 11.27 1.66 9.81
C LEU A 71 11.77 0.30 9.33
N ILE A 72 12.95 0.23 8.71
CA ILE A 72 13.57 -1.04 8.31
C ILE A 72 13.88 -1.90 9.53
N GLY A 73 14.44 -1.30 10.59
CA GLY A 73 14.79 -2.03 11.82
C GLY A 73 13.59 -2.57 12.60
N PHE A 74 12.44 -1.90 12.53
CA PHE A 74 11.19 -2.39 13.12
C PHE A 74 10.49 -3.40 12.22
N GLY A 75 10.70 -3.32 10.91
CA GLY A 75 9.97 -4.10 9.94
C GLY A 75 8.47 -3.79 9.98
N MET A 76 7.68 -4.82 9.72
CA MET A 76 6.24 -4.69 9.49
C MET A 76 5.56 -6.02 9.81
N ASP A 77 4.42 -5.95 10.49
CA ASP A 77 3.54 -7.09 10.72
C ASP A 77 2.20 -6.86 10.02
N THR A 78 1.93 -7.67 9.02
CA THR A 78 0.73 -7.60 8.19
C THR A 78 -0.32 -8.65 8.55
N GLY A 79 -0.04 -9.56 9.49
CA GLY A 79 -0.97 -10.64 9.82
C GLY A 79 -1.31 -11.56 8.64
N LEU A 80 -0.38 -11.73 7.69
CA LEU A 80 -0.55 -12.58 6.50
C LEU A 80 -0.30 -14.06 6.76
N GLU A 81 0.25 -14.40 7.93
CA GLU A 81 0.38 -15.79 8.40
C GLU A 81 1.10 -16.74 7.42
N GLY A 82 2.01 -16.21 6.59
CA GLY A 82 2.70 -16.96 5.53
C GLY A 82 1.78 -17.42 4.38
N SER A 83 0.54 -16.96 4.32
CA SER A 83 -0.44 -17.37 3.31
C SER A 83 -0.25 -16.60 1.99
N PRO A 84 -0.12 -17.30 0.84
CA PRO A 84 0.00 -16.64 -0.46
C PRO A 84 -1.31 -15.96 -0.87
N TYR A 85 -2.46 -16.48 -0.43
CA TYR A 85 -3.77 -15.86 -0.68
C TYR A 85 -3.84 -14.48 -0.03
N LEU A 86 -3.55 -14.41 1.28
CA LEU A 86 -3.54 -13.14 2.02
C LEU A 86 -2.48 -12.20 1.43
N GLY A 87 -1.28 -12.71 1.11
CA GLY A 87 -0.19 -11.94 0.54
C GLY A 87 -0.53 -11.28 -0.80
N PHE A 88 -1.10 -12.01 -1.76
CA PHE A 88 -1.45 -11.45 -3.07
C PHE A 88 -2.64 -10.49 -3.01
N ILE A 89 -3.61 -10.74 -2.13
CA ILE A 89 -4.70 -9.79 -1.86
C ILE A 89 -4.12 -8.50 -1.27
N TYR A 90 -3.26 -8.62 -0.25
CA TYR A 90 -2.58 -7.48 0.38
C TYR A 90 -1.78 -6.68 -0.65
N ALA A 91 -0.94 -7.33 -1.44
CA ALA A 91 -0.13 -6.70 -2.48
C ALA A 91 -1.00 -5.98 -3.51
N SER A 92 -2.09 -6.59 -3.98
CA SER A 92 -3.04 -5.94 -4.91
C SER A 92 -3.56 -4.61 -4.35
N PHE A 93 -3.97 -4.59 -3.08
CA PHE A 93 -4.46 -3.37 -2.42
C PHE A 93 -3.36 -2.33 -2.22
N GLN A 94 -2.15 -2.74 -1.83
CA GLN A 94 -1.04 -1.81 -1.62
C GLN A 94 -0.60 -1.15 -2.93
N GLU A 95 -0.40 -1.93 -3.99
CA GLU A 95 -0.02 -1.39 -5.30
C GLU A 95 -1.07 -0.42 -5.85
N LYS A 96 -2.36 -0.71 -5.61
CA LYS A 96 -3.42 0.23 -5.97
C LYS A 96 -3.34 1.52 -5.16
N ALA A 97 -3.06 1.41 -3.86
CA ALA A 97 -2.96 2.57 -2.97
C ALA A 97 -1.76 3.46 -3.34
N THR A 98 -0.59 2.88 -3.63
CA THR A 98 0.61 3.61 -4.07
C THR A 98 0.37 4.23 -5.45
N ALA A 99 -0.25 3.50 -6.39
CA ALA A 99 -0.62 4.05 -7.70
C ALA A 99 -1.50 5.31 -7.59
N ILE A 100 -2.50 5.29 -6.71
CA ILE A 100 -3.40 6.43 -6.44
C ILE A 100 -2.61 7.58 -5.80
N SER A 101 -1.86 7.29 -4.75
CA SER A 101 -1.08 8.28 -4.00
C SER A 101 -0.08 9.02 -4.89
N HIS A 102 0.71 8.28 -5.68
CA HIS A 102 1.66 8.85 -6.63
C HIS A 102 0.98 9.62 -7.77
N SER A 103 -0.14 9.11 -8.30
CA SER A 103 -0.92 9.84 -9.31
C SER A 103 -1.45 11.16 -8.75
N ASN A 104 -1.93 11.19 -7.51
CA ASN A 104 -2.43 12.41 -6.88
C ASN A 104 -1.29 13.38 -6.56
N ALA A 105 -0.15 12.89 -6.08
CA ALA A 105 1.06 13.68 -5.91
C ALA A 105 1.52 14.32 -7.24
N ALA A 106 1.48 13.57 -8.35
CA ALA A 106 1.82 14.07 -9.67
C ALA A 106 0.91 15.23 -10.11
N LYS A 107 -0.41 15.10 -9.89
CA LYS A 107 -1.39 16.16 -10.19
C LYS A 107 -1.12 17.41 -9.35
N GLN A 108 -0.80 17.25 -8.07
CA GLN A 108 -0.49 18.37 -7.18
C GLN A 108 0.81 19.07 -7.58
N ALA A 109 1.88 18.31 -7.84
CA ALA A 109 3.15 18.84 -8.31
C ALA A 109 2.96 19.69 -9.58
N LYS A 110 2.20 19.17 -10.55
CA LYS A 110 1.86 19.90 -11.78
C LYS A 110 1.07 21.18 -11.50
N LYS A 111 0.09 21.14 -10.59
CA LYS A 111 -0.69 22.32 -10.17
C LYS A 111 0.19 23.40 -9.54
N HIS A 112 1.25 23.00 -8.83
CA HIS A 112 2.23 23.90 -8.22
C HIS A 112 3.39 24.29 -9.17
N GLY A 113 3.33 23.91 -10.45
CA GLY A 113 4.30 24.31 -11.46
C GLY A 113 5.54 23.40 -11.56
N ASP A 114 5.67 22.39 -10.71
CA ASP A 114 6.80 21.44 -10.79
C ASP A 114 6.45 20.28 -11.73
N THR A 115 6.75 20.50 -13.01
CA THR A 115 6.54 19.50 -14.07
C THR A 115 7.47 18.30 -13.98
N ASN A 116 8.67 18.46 -13.40
CA ASN A 116 9.63 17.37 -13.22
C ASN A 116 9.19 16.44 -12.11
N LEU A 117 8.78 16.96 -10.95
CA LEU A 117 8.19 16.16 -9.88
C LEU A 117 6.91 15.46 -10.35
N ALA A 118 6.07 16.14 -11.13
CA ALA A 118 4.88 15.52 -11.71
C ALA A 118 5.23 14.31 -12.60
N LYS A 119 6.30 14.41 -13.39
CA LYS A 119 6.79 13.30 -14.22
C LYS A 119 7.37 12.17 -13.37
N ILE A 120 8.15 12.48 -12.33
CA ILE A 120 8.70 11.49 -11.39
C ILE A 120 7.57 10.67 -10.76
N CYS A 121 6.60 11.32 -10.11
CA CYS A 121 5.47 10.64 -9.49
C CYS A 121 4.60 9.89 -10.52
N GLY A 122 4.46 10.43 -11.73
CA GLY A 122 3.70 9.78 -12.81
C GLY A 122 4.34 8.48 -13.31
N ILE A 123 5.68 8.44 -13.42
CA ILE A 123 6.42 7.23 -13.81
C ILE A 123 6.28 6.16 -12.73
N ILE A 124 6.47 6.53 -11.46
CA ILE A 124 6.31 5.60 -10.34
C ILE A 124 4.88 5.03 -10.35
N SER A 125 3.85 5.90 -10.40
CA SER A 125 2.45 5.47 -10.52
C SER A 125 2.16 4.53 -11.69
N SER A 126 2.92 4.62 -12.79
CA SER A 126 2.77 3.71 -13.93
C SER A 126 3.36 2.32 -13.70
N ASP A 127 4.41 2.23 -12.88
CA ASP A 127 4.97 0.95 -12.43
C ASP A 127 3.98 0.25 -11.49
N GLU A 128 3.47 0.96 -10.47
CA GLU A 128 2.49 0.43 -9.51
C GLU A 128 1.26 -0.14 -10.19
N ARG A 129 0.78 0.49 -11.27
CA ARG A 129 -0.38 0.00 -12.03
C ARG A 129 -0.11 -1.34 -12.70
N ARG A 130 1.11 -1.56 -13.20
CA ARG A 130 1.51 -2.85 -13.81
C ARG A 130 1.62 -3.93 -12.74
N HIS A 131 2.17 -3.59 -11.58
CA HIS A 131 2.26 -4.52 -10.45
C HIS A 131 0.89 -4.87 -9.88
N GLU A 132 0.01 -3.89 -9.69
CA GLU A 132 -1.40 -4.10 -9.32
C GLU A 132 -2.08 -5.04 -10.31
N GLU A 133 -1.92 -4.81 -11.61
CA GLU A 133 -2.53 -5.67 -12.62
C GLU A 133 -2.01 -7.11 -12.53
N ALA A 134 -0.72 -7.32 -12.25
CA ALA A 134 -0.14 -8.64 -12.07
C ALA A 134 -0.71 -9.36 -10.84
N TYR A 135 -0.75 -8.72 -9.68
CA TYR A 135 -1.32 -9.33 -8.46
C TYR A 135 -2.82 -9.55 -8.58
N THR A 136 -3.54 -8.64 -9.21
CA THR A 136 -4.96 -8.80 -9.54
C THR A 136 -5.23 -10.02 -10.42
N LYS A 137 -4.35 -10.30 -11.40
CA LYS A 137 -4.45 -11.51 -12.23
C LYS A 137 -4.19 -12.79 -11.44
N ILE A 138 -3.23 -12.76 -10.51
CA ILE A 138 -2.96 -13.89 -9.62
C ILE A 138 -4.18 -14.18 -8.75
N THR A 139 -4.76 -13.18 -8.07
CA THR A 139 -5.95 -13.38 -7.24
C THR A 139 -7.18 -13.81 -8.05
N ASN A 140 -7.36 -13.29 -9.27
CA ASN A 140 -8.38 -13.83 -10.19
C ASN A 140 -8.19 -15.32 -10.45
N LYS A 141 -6.95 -15.75 -10.71
CA LYS A 141 -6.68 -17.17 -10.94
C LYS A 141 -6.93 -18.02 -9.69
N LEU A 142 -6.69 -17.47 -8.50
CA LEU A 142 -7.03 -18.12 -7.23
C LEU A 142 -8.55 -18.31 -7.09
N PHE A 143 -9.37 -17.35 -7.49
CA PHE A 143 -10.83 -17.53 -7.56
C PHE A 143 -11.26 -18.62 -8.55
N ASP A 144 -10.57 -18.78 -9.68
CA ASP A 144 -10.90 -19.86 -10.64
C ASP A 144 -10.67 -21.26 -10.07
N VAL A 145 -9.59 -21.43 -9.29
CA VAL A 145 -9.12 -22.76 -8.85
C VAL A 145 -9.55 -23.11 -7.44
N ASP A 146 -9.74 -22.11 -6.58
CA ASP A 146 -10.05 -22.27 -5.17
C ASP A 146 -10.91 -21.09 -4.65
N PRO A 147 -12.17 -20.98 -5.14
CA PRO A 147 -13.03 -19.83 -4.88
C PRO A 147 -13.37 -19.67 -3.40
N ASP A 148 -13.55 -20.75 -2.64
CA ASP A 148 -13.94 -20.67 -1.22
C ASP A 148 -12.82 -20.07 -0.36
N THR A 149 -11.62 -20.63 -0.47
CA THR A 149 -10.45 -20.16 0.30
C THR A 149 -10.11 -18.72 -0.07
N THR A 150 -10.19 -18.39 -1.36
CA THR A 150 -9.94 -17.02 -1.84
C THR A 150 -10.98 -16.04 -1.30
N MET A 151 -12.27 -16.41 -1.28
CA MET A 151 -13.32 -15.58 -0.69
C MET A 151 -13.12 -15.34 0.81
N LEU A 152 -12.77 -16.39 1.54
CA LEU A 152 -12.48 -16.32 2.98
C LEU A 152 -11.26 -15.41 3.25
N ALA A 153 -10.21 -15.52 2.43
CA ALA A 153 -9.01 -14.69 2.51
C ALA A 153 -9.30 -13.21 2.24
N VAL A 154 -10.14 -12.89 1.24
CA VAL A 154 -10.57 -11.50 0.98
C VAL A 154 -11.33 -10.95 2.18
N ALA A 155 -12.28 -11.71 2.73
CA ALA A 155 -13.03 -11.28 3.90
C ALA A 155 -12.15 -11.12 5.15
N ASP A 156 -11.17 -12.00 5.35
CA ASP A 156 -10.22 -11.90 6.46
C ASP A 156 -9.38 -10.62 6.38
N MET A 157 -8.78 -10.34 5.22
CA MET A 157 -8.03 -9.10 4.98
C MET A 157 -8.90 -7.85 5.22
N MET A 158 -10.17 -7.89 4.82
CA MET A 158 -11.10 -6.79 5.06
C MET A 158 -11.48 -6.63 6.54
N ARG A 159 -11.58 -7.72 7.32
CA ARG A 159 -11.82 -7.66 8.77
C ARG A 159 -10.62 -7.12 9.53
N LYS A 160 -9.41 -7.55 9.15
CA LYS A 160 -8.14 -7.07 9.72
C LYS A 160 -7.84 -5.61 9.35
N ASN A 161 -8.47 -5.11 8.28
CA ASN A 161 -8.09 -3.91 7.52
C ASN A 161 -6.73 -4.09 6.86
N ILE A 162 -6.56 -3.47 5.68
CA ILE A 162 -5.27 -3.47 5.02
C ILE A 162 -4.33 -2.50 5.75
N THR A 163 -3.44 -3.04 6.58
CA THR A 163 -2.43 -2.28 7.31
C THR A 163 -1.42 -1.65 6.35
N MET A 164 -1.17 -0.34 6.50
CA MET A 164 -0.14 0.33 5.71
C MET A 164 1.26 -0.14 6.10
N PRO A 165 2.16 -0.35 5.11
CA PRO A 165 3.46 -0.95 5.37
C PRO A 165 4.36 -0.09 6.26
N ALA A 166 4.24 1.24 6.16
CA ALA A 166 4.96 2.19 7.00
C ALA A 166 4.21 2.56 8.30
N SER A 167 3.28 1.73 8.78
CA SER A 167 2.48 2.02 9.98
C SER A 167 3.31 2.18 11.25
N MET A 168 4.50 1.55 11.31
CA MET A 168 5.44 1.61 12.42
C MET A 168 6.48 2.75 12.29
N MET A 169 6.28 3.69 11.38
CA MET A 169 7.19 4.80 11.13
C MET A 169 7.43 5.66 12.38
N PHE A 170 8.71 5.95 12.66
CA PHE A 170 9.17 6.70 13.82
C PHE A 170 10.45 7.47 13.51
N ASP A 171 10.53 8.75 13.90
CA ASP A 171 11.66 9.64 13.60
C ASP A 171 12.63 9.85 14.80
N GLY A 172 12.39 9.16 15.92
CA GLY A 172 13.10 9.36 17.17
C GLY A 172 12.47 10.40 18.11
N LYS A 173 11.37 11.06 17.70
CA LYS A 173 10.66 12.07 18.51
C LYS A 173 9.17 11.75 18.63
N ASP A 174 8.49 11.58 17.51
CA ASP A 174 7.03 11.46 17.44
C ASP A 174 6.56 10.01 17.37
N ARG A 175 5.98 9.51 18.46
CA ARG A 175 5.44 8.15 18.55
C ARG A 175 4.15 7.95 17.75
N LYS A 176 3.54 9.01 17.23
CA LYS A 176 2.32 9.00 16.41
C LYS A 176 2.58 9.48 14.98
N LEU A 177 3.84 9.44 14.54
CA LEU A 177 4.27 9.98 13.25
C LEU A 177 3.48 9.46 12.06
N PHE A 178 3.20 8.15 12.00
CA PHE A 178 2.36 7.59 10.94
C PHE A 178 0.93 8.16 10.95
N HIS A 179 0.32 8.32 12.13
CA HIS A 179 -1.01 8.92 12.25
C HIS A 179 -1.00 10.38 11.79
N HIS A 180 -0.03 11.18 12.25
CA HIS A 180 0.10 12.58 11.83
C HIS A 180 0.33 12.70 10.31
N PHE A 181 1.23 11.90 9.75
CA PHE A 181 1.46 11.82 8.30
C PHE A 181 0.17 11.46 7.55
N SER A 182 -0.56 10.45 8.03
CA SER A 182 -1.82 10.01 7.42
C SER A 182 -2.89 11.11 7.46
N CYS A 183 -2.96 11.89 8.54
CA CYS A 183 -3.86 13.05 8.62
C CYS A 183 -3.50 14.11 7.58
N VAL A 184 -2.22 14.41 7.37
CA VAL A 184 -1.76 15.35 6.33
C VAL A 184 -2.11 14.81 4.94
N SER A 185 -1.80 13.54 4.66
CA SER A 185 -2.14 12.88 3.39
C SER A 185 -3.64 12.95 3.07
N GLN A 186 -4.49 12.66 4.06
CA GLN A 186 -5.94 12.77 3.98
C GLN A 186 -6.40 14.22 3.73
N ARG A 187 -5.83 15.20 4.44
CA ARG A 187 -6.17 16.63 4.24
C ARG A 187 -5.81 17.11 2.84
N MET A 188 -4.65 16.68 2.35
CA MET A 188 -4.13 17.06 1.03
C MET A 188 -4.79 16.28 -0.11
N GLY A 189 -5.58 15.24 0.18
CA GLY A 189 -6.20 14.40 -0.85
C GLY A 189 -5.18 13.59 -1.65
N LEU A 190 -4.06 13.20 -1.03
CA LEU A 190 -3.09 12.30 -1.64
C LEU A 190 -3.61 10.86 -1.61
N TYR A 191 -4.00 10.41 -0.42
CA TYR A 191 -4.68 9.15 -0.19
C TYR A 191 -5.66 9.30 0.97
N THR A 192 -6.90 8.88 0.77
CA THR A 192 -8.01 9.12 1.68
C THR A 192 -8.77 7.84 2.02
N GLY A 193 -9.56 7.88 3.10
CA GLY A 193 -10.53 6.82 3.39
C GLY A 193 -11.54 6.56 2.25
N SER A 194 -11.81 7.55 1.38
CA SER A 194 -12.66 7.36 0.21
C SER A 194 -11.95 6.52 -0.84
N ASP A 195 -10.65 6.77 -1.07
CA ASP A 195 -9.83 5.96 -1.97
C ASP A 195 -9.80 4.50 -1.50
N TYR A 196 -9.70 4.26 -0.19
CA TYR A 196 -9.79 2.89 0.37
C TYR A 196 -11.11 2.19 0.03
N ALA A 197 -12.24 2.90 0.14
CA ALA A 197 -13.54 2.35 -0.22
C ALA A 197 -13.67 2.10 -1.73
N ASP A 198 -13.16 3.01 -2.56
CA ASP A 198 -13.16 2.91 -4.02
C ASP A 198 -12.30 1.72 -4.49
N MET A 199 -11.16 1.47 -3.83
CA MET A 199 -10.32 0.30 -4.10
C MET A 199 -11.06 -1.01 -3.80
N LEU A 200 -11.76 -1.11 -2.67
CA LEU A 200 -12.54 -2.31 -2.37
C LEU A 200 -13.63 -2.54 -3.42
N GLU A 201 -14.35 -1.50 -3.81
CA GLU A 201 -15.35 -1.58 -4.88
C GLU A 201 -14.73 -2.03 -6.23
N PHE A 202 -13.56 -1.48 -6.56
CA PHE A 202 -12.80 -1.88 -7.73
C PHE A 202 -12.44 -3.38 -7.69
N PHE A 203 -11.91 -3.88 -6.57
CA PHE A 203 -11.51 -5.30 -6.47
C PHE A 203 -12.71 -6.25 -6.42
N ILE A 204 -13.82 -5.86 -5.79
CA ILE A 204 -15.09 -6.62 -5.86
C ILE A 204 -15.50 -6.83 -7.31
N ALA A 205 -15.51 -5.76 -8.12
CA ALA A 205 -15.86 -5.85 -9.53
C ALA A 205 -14.80 -6.61 -10.34
N ARG A 206 -13.51 -6.38 -10.08
CA ARG A 206 -12.41 -6.92 -10.86
C ARG A 206 -12.21 -8.41 -10.67
N TRP A 207 -12.50 -8.92 -9.47
CA TRP A 207 -12.50 -10.35 -9.13
C TRP A 207 -13.88 -11.00 -9.27
N ASN A 208 -14.90 -10.25 -9.72
CA ASN A 208 -16.30 -10.70 -9.81
C ASN A 208 -16.80 -11.34 -8.50
N VAL A 209 -16.41 -10.78 -7.36
CA VAL A 209 -16.72 -11.31 -6.02
C VAL A 209 -18.22 -11.53 -5.85
N ASP A 210 -19.05 -10.63 -6.36
CA ASP A 210 -20.52 -10.68 -6.33
C ASP A 210 -21.14 -11.78 -7.21
N LYS A 211 -20.38 -12.31 -8.19
CA LYS A 211 -20.86 -13.30 -9.17
C LYS A 211 -20.34 -14.71 -8.92
N VAL A 212 -19.50 -14.90 -7.89
CA VAL A 212 -19.04 -16.24 -7.51
C VAL A 212 -20.23 -17.03 -6.94
N THR A 213 -20.82 -17.91 -7.74
CA THR A 213 -22.04 -18.66 -7.39
C THR A 213 -21.80 -20.13 -7.09
N TYR A 214 -20.63 -20.67 -7.45
CA TYR A 214 -20.24 -22.06 -7.25
C TYR A 214 -18.99 -22.17 -6.39
N GLY A 215 -18.75 -23.36 -5.83
CA GLY A 215 -17.54 -23.65 -5.06
C GLY A 215 -17.48 -23.02 -3.68
N LEU A 216 -18.44 -22.18 -3.29
CA LEU A 216 -18.49 -21.58 -1.95
C LEU A 216 -19.18 -22.49 -0.92
N SER A 217 -18.56 -22.61 0.24
CA SER A 217 -19.13 -23.17 1.45
C SER A 217 -20.16 -22.21 2.08
N GLY A 218 -20.79 -22.64 3.19
CA GLY A 218 -21.67 -21.77 3.95
C GLY A 218 -20.94 -20.54 4.51
N GLU A 219 -19.68 -20.71 4.95
CA GLU A 219 -18.85 -19.60 5.42
C GLU A 219 -18.34 -18.73 4.26
N GLY A 220 -18.01 -19.33 3.11
CA GLY A 220 -17.67 -18.57 1.89
C GLY A 220 -18.78 -17.64 1.43
N ARG A 221 -20.04 -18.08 1.47
CA ARG A 221 -21.20 -17.21 1.18
C ARG A 221 -21.35 -16.07 2.18
N LYS A 222 -21.19 -16.33 3.49
CA LYS A 222 -21.20 -15.25 4.50
C LYS A 222 -20.06 -14.25 4.30
N ALA A 223 -18.88 -14.74 3.89
CA ALA A 223 -17.73 -13.91 3.56
C ALA A 223 -18.00 -13.03 2.33
N GLN A 224 -18.56 -13.61 1.26
CA GLN A 224 -19.01 -12.88 0.07
C GLN A 224 -20.01 -11.77 0.42
N ASP A 225 -21.05 -12.11 1.18
CA ASP A 225 -22.07 -11.14 1.63
C ASP A 225 -21.44 -10.01 2.45
N TYR A 226 -20.52 -10.33 3.35
CA TYR A 226 -19.79 -9.34 4.15
C TYR A 226 -19.00 -8.38 3.27
N VAL A 227 -18.19 -8.91 2.33
CA VAL A 227 -17.33 -8.12 1.46
C VAL A 227 -18.16 -7.21 0.55
N CYS A 228 -19.18 -7.75 -0.11
CA CYS A 228 -20.04 -6.99 -1.04
C CYS A 228 -20.80 -5.85 -0.35
N ASN A 229 -21.11 -6.00 0.94
CA ASN A 229 -21.84 -4.99 1.72
C ASN A 229 -20.93 -4.06 2.54
N LEU A 230 -19.60 -4.15 2.40
CA LEU A 230 -18.66 -3.38 3.20
C LEU A 230 -18.43 -1.95 2.68
N VAL A 231 -18.46 -1.75 1.35
CA VAL A 231 -18.17 -0.45 0.71
C VAL A 231 -19.02 0.70 1.28
N PRO A 232 -20.36 0.59 1.44
CA PRO A 232 -21.16 1.68 2.00
C PRO A 232 -20.77 2.05 3.44
N LYS A 233 -20.31 1.08 4.24
CA LYS A 233 -19.83 1.32 5.61
C LYS A 233 -18.50 2.08 5.59
N LEU A 234 -17.57 1.67 4.74
CA LEU A 234 -16.29 2.36 4.56
C LEU A 234 -16.46 3.79 4.08
N ARG A 235 -17.38 4.04 3.12
CA ARG A 235 -17.69 5.40 2.66
C ARG A 235 -18.20 6.30 3.80
N LYS A 236 -19.03 5.78 4.69
CA LYS A 236 -19.46 6.53 5.89
C LYS A 236 -18.25 6.86 6.78
N LEU A 237 -17.40 5.88 7.08
CA LEU A 237 -16.19 6.09 7.89
C LEU A 237 -15.22 7.09 7.26
N ALA A 238 -15.08 7.09 5.93
CA ALA A 238 -14.25 8.02 5.18
C ALA A 238 -14.67 9.48 5.38
N VAL A 239 -15.98 9.75 5.41
CA VAL A 239 -16.50 11.11 5.69
C VAL A 239 -16.07 11.59 7.08
N TRP A 240 -16.18 10.73 8.10
CA TRP A 240 -15.73 11.04 9.46
C TRP A 240 -14.22 11.26 9.53
N ALA A 241 -13.44 10.39 8.88
CA ALA A 241 -11.99 10.52 8.81
C ALA A 241 -11.55 11.84 8.17
N GLN A 242 -12.20 12.25 7.09
CA GLN A 242 -11.94 13.53 6.43
C GLN A 242 -12.27 14.72 7.35
N ALA A 243 -13.41 14.69 8.03
CA ALA A 243 -13.80 15.75 8.96
C ALA A 243 -12.78 15.89 10.11
N ARG A 244 -12.36 14.76 10.69
CA ARG A 244 -11.34 14.73 11.75
C ARG A 244 -9.99 15.24 11.27
N ALA A 245 -9.55 14.84 10.07
CA ALA A 245 -8.30 15.31 9.50
C ALA A 245 -8.31 16.83 9.31
N LYS A 246 -9.41 17.40 8.79
CA LYS A 246 -9.58 18.86 8.63
C LYS A 246 -9.58 19.61 9.95
N ALA A 247 -10.12 19.02 11.01
CA ALA A 247 -10.15 19.63 12.35
C ALA A 247 -8.87 19.41 13.17
N SER A 248 -7.92 18.61 12.68
CA SER A 248 -6.70 18.30 13.41
C SER A 248 -5.77 19.53 13.46
N PRO A 249 -5.19 19.86 14.63
CA PRO A 249 -4.31 21.01 14.77
C PRO A 249 -3.03 20.83 13.92
N PRO A 250 -2.32 21.93 13.62
CA PRO A 250 -0.99 21.83 13.05
C PRO A 250 -0.05 21.06 13.98
N VAL A 251 0.76 20.17 13.41
CA VAL A 251 1.75 19.39 14.17
C VAL A 251 3.14 19.57 13.55
N PRO A 252 4.22 19.61 14.37
CA PRO A 252 5.57 19.74 13.86
C PRO A 252 6.04 18.43 13.24
N PHE A 253 6.74 18.51 12.12
CA PHE A 253 7.39 17.35 11.49
C PHE A 253 8.89 17.57 11.41
N SER A 254 9.66 16.63 11.97
CA SER A 254 11.13 16.71 11.95
C SER A 254 11.69 16.68 10.53
N TRP A 255 11.00 16.04 9.58
CA TRP A 255 11.38 15.99 8.16
C TRP A 255 11.39 17.34 7.46
N ILE A 256 10.74 18.36 8.02
CA ILE A 256 10.72 19.73 7.47
C ILE A 256 11.25 20.72 8.50
N PHE A 257 12.33 20.34 9.19
CA PHE A 257 13.00 21.18 10.19
C PHE A 257 12.08 21.61 11.35
N ASP A 258 11.26 20.67 11.84
CA ASP A 258 10.24 20.88 12.87
C ASP A 258 9.15 21.92 12.48
N GLY A 259 8.97 22.17 11.18
CA GLY A 259 7.89 23.00 10.63
C GLY A 259 6.49 22.43 10.90
N LEU A 260 5.50 23.31 11.13
CA LEU A 260 4.11 22.97 11.45
C LEU A 260 3.26 22.80 10.19
N VAL A 261 2.48 21.71 10.10
CA VAL A 261 1.51 21.43 9.02
C VAL A 261 0.20 20.82 9.49
#